data_AF-A0A3D1R186-F1
#
_entry.id   AF-A0A3D1R186-F1
#
_cell.length_a   1.000
_cell.length_b   1.000
_cell.length_c   1.000
_cell.angle_alpha   90.00
_cell.angle_beta   90.00
_cell.angle_gamma   90.00
#
_symmetry.space_group_name_H-M   'P 1'
#
loop_
_entity.id
_entity.type
_entity.pdbx_description
1 polymer ?
#
loop_
_entity_poly.entity_id
_entity_poly.type
_entity_poly.pdbx_seq_one_letter_code
_entity_poly.pdbx_strand_id
1 'polypeptide(L)'
;MNPTRINSAELKQAVEQGSALFEQLEALLAPYLLLLKDAERQEMPKAREGFDEAGRAVARAVLRFPKIAQVADCDPAAIVEDLDNVAAITPLAERAAALSQRLADSRLTWTAEAWVPSLTVYGVAKAVARNDATVREIVQPLAKVFATRRQQQKKKEEEE
;
A
#
# COMPACT_ATOMS: atom_id res chain seq x y z
N MET A 1 10.25 24.93 0.08
CA MET A 1 9.32 24.17 0.92
C MET A 1 9.87 24.19 2.33
N ASN A 2 9.10 24.63 3.32
CA ASN A 2 9.49 24.51 4.72
C ASN A 2 9.22 23.06 5.15
N PRO A 3 10.15 22.38 5.84
CA PRO A 3 9.95 21.00 6.26
C PRO A 3 8.83 20.92 7.29
N THR A 4 7.98 19.90 7.15
CA THR A 4 6.94 19.59 8.11
C THR A 4 7.60 18.98 9.35
N ARG A 5 7.70 19.75 10.43
CA ARG A 5 8.30 19.28 11.68
C ARG A 5 7.30 18.41 12.43
N ILE A 6 7.63 17.12 12.59
CA ILE A 6 6.88 16.17 13.41
C ILE A 6 7.78 15.73 14.57
N ASN A 7 7.21 15.63 15.77
CA ASN A 7 7.92 15.08 16.91
C ASN A 7 8.12 13.57 16.71
N SER A 8 9.36 13.17 16.41
CA SER A 8 9.68 11.77 16.12
C SER A 8 9.47 10.83 17.33
N ALA A 9 9.57 11.35 18.56
CA ALA A 9 9.33 10.54 19.76
C ALA A 9 7.84 10.22 19.93
N GLU A 10 6.97 11.23 19.76
CA GLU A 10 5.51 11.06 19.77
C GLU A 10 5.05 10.16 18.62
N LEU A 11 5.58 10.35 17.40
CA LEU A 11 5.28 9.50 16.26
C LEU A 11 5.65 8.04 16.54
N LYS A 12 6.84 7.79 17.10
CA LYS A 12 7.30 6.44 17.44
C LYS A 12 6.36 5.78 18.44
N GLN A 13 6.00 6.49 19.50
CA GLN A 13 5.06 5.98 20.50
C GLN A 13 3.68 5.65 19.89
N ALA A 14 3.15 6.53 19.03
CA ALA A 14 1.89 6.30 18.35
C ALA A 14 1.95 5.09 17.39
N VAL A 15 3.07 4.89 16.71
CA VAL A 15 3.29 3.71 15.84
C VAL A 15 3.35 2.42 16.66
N GLU A 16 4.03 2.42 17.80
CA GLU A 16 4.09 1.25 18.70
C GLU A 16 2.69 0.88 19.21
N GLN A 17 1.93 1.86 19.71
CA GLN A 17 0.55 1.64 20.15
C GLN A 17 -0.36 1.16 19.01
N GLY A 18 -0.25 1.78 17.84
CA GLY A 18 -1.01 1.38 16.66
C GLY A 18 -0.68 -0.04 16.21
N SER A 19 0.59 -0.44 16.26
CA SER A 19 1.04 -1.79 15.88
C SER A 19 0.43 -2.86 16.81
N ALA A 20 0.43 -2.61 18.12
CA ALA A 20 -0.20 -3.52 19.08
C ALA A 20 -1.72 -3.67 18.85
N LEU A 21 -2.40 -2.61 18.44
CA LEU A 21 -3.83 -2.67 18.07
C LEU A 21 -4.05 -3.43 16.76
N PHE A 22 -3.13 -3.31 15.79
CA PHE A 22 -3.16 -4.07 14.55
C PHE A 22 -3.00 -5.58 14.79
N GLU A 23 -2.06 -5.98 15.65
CA GLU A 23 -1.87 -7.39 16.02
C GLU A 23 -3.13 -7.99 16.67
N GLN A 24 -3.80 -7.22 17.55
CA GLN A 24 -5.07 -7.64 18.14
C GLN A 24 -6.17 -7.77 17.09
N LEU A 25 -6.27 -6.82 16.16
CA LEU A 25 -7.24 -6.86 15.08
C LEU A 25 -7.01 -8.08 14.18
N GLU A 26 -5.76 -8.37 13.82
CA GLU A 26 -5.39 -9.54 13.03
C GLU A 26 -5.76 -10.83 13.75
N ALA A 27 -5.43 -10.97 15.03
CA ALA A 27 -5.79 -12.15 15.81
C ALA A 27 -7.31 -12.39 15.89
N LEU A 28 -8.11 -11.32 15.98
CA LEU A 28 -9.58 -11.40 16.01
C LEU A 28 -10.18 -11.80 14.66
N LEU A 29 -9.61 -11.36 13.55
CA LEU A 29 -10.19 -11.52 12.22
C LEU A 29 -9.62 -12.70 11.44
N ALA A 30 -8.41 -13.16 11.77
CA ALA A 30 -7.73 -14.26 11.08
C ALA A 30 -8.56 -15.54 10.94
N PRO A 31 -9.42 -15.95 11.90
CA PRO A 31 -10.27 -17.12 11.71
C PRO A 31 -11.34 -16.99 10.61
N TYR A 32 -11.67 -15.76 10.21
CA TYR A 32 -12.77 -15.45 9.29
C TYR A 32 -12.29 -14.95 7.92
N LEU A 33 -11.09 -14.38 7.85
CA LEU A 33 -10.57 -13.76 6.64
C LEU A 33 -9.63 -14.69 5.88
N LEU A 34 -9.71 -14.62 4.55
CA LEU A 34 -8.84 -15.38 3.65
C LEU A 34 -7.64 -14.54 3.25
N LEU A 35 -6.45 -15.15 3.30
CA LEU A 35 -5.22 -14.57 2.75
C LEU A 35 -4.87 -15.24 1.43
N LEU A 36 -5.33 -14.64 0.32
CA LEU A 36 -5.02 -15.11 -1.03
C LEU A 36 -3.63 -14.63 -1.48
N LYS A 37 -2.88 -15.53 -2.13
CA LYS A 37 -1.66 -15.21 -2.88
C LYS A 37 -2.00 -14.45 -4.16
N ASP A 38 -1.02 -13.76 -4.74
CA ASP A 38 -1.24 -12.94 -5.95
C ASP A 38 -1.79 -13.74 -7.12
N ALA A 39 -1.31 -14.97 -7.34
CA ALA A 39 -1.83 -15.86 -8.38
C ALA A 39 -3.31 -16.21 -8.15
N GLU A 40 -3.67 -16.58 -6.92
CA GLU A 40 -5.04 -16.91 -6.54
C GLU A 40 -5.97 -15.69 -6.73
N ARG A 41 -5.51 -14.49 -6.36
CA ARG A 41 -6.29 -13.24 -6.59
C ARG A 41 -6.52 -12.94 -8.08
N GLN A 42 -5.59 -13.30 -8.95
CA GLN A 42 -5.74 -13.09 -10.39
C GLN A 42 -6.78 -14.02 -11.01
N GLU A 43 -6.93 -15.22 -10.46
CA GLU A 43 -7.89 -16.24 -10.91
C GLU A 43 -9.31 -16.00 -10.39
N MET A 44 -9.47 -15.23 -9.30
CA MET A 44 -10.80 -14.95 -8.73
C MET A 44 -11.70 -14.18 -9.70
N PRO A 45 -12.93 -14.64 -9.95
CA PRO A 45 -13.93 -13.88 -10.69
C PRO A 45 -14.20 -12.53 -10.02
N LYS A 46 -14.16 -11.47 -10.82
CA LYS A 46 -14.41 -10.10 -10.33
C LYS A 46 -15.85 -9.74 -10.58
N ALA A 47 -16.61 -9.60 -9.49
CA ALA A 47 -17.95 -9.07 -9.54
C ALA A 47 -17.94 -7.65 -10.14
N ARG A 48 -18.96 -7.33 -10.94
CA ARG A 48 -19.16 -5.99 -11.47
C ARG A 48 -19.81 -5.10 -10.42
N GLU A 49 -19.72 -3.79 -10.62
CA GLU A 49 -20.47 -2.81 -9.85
C GLU A 49 -21.97 -3.13 -9.86
N GLY A 50 -22.62 -3.01 -8.69
CA GLY A 50 -24.04 -3.34 -8.47
C GLY A 50 -24.37 -4.83 -8.33
N PHE A 51 -23.35 -5.71 -8.29
CA PHE A 51 -23.58 -7.15 -8.13
C PHE A 51 -24.20 -7.52 -6.77
N ASP A 52 -23.95 -6.75 -5.72
CA ASP A 52 -24.52 -6.93 -4.39
C ASP A 52 -26.05 -6.89 -4.40
N GLU A 53 -26.66 -5.89 -5.03
CA GLU A 53 -28.11 -5.80 -5.16
C GLU A 53 -28.65 -6.91 -6.08
N ALA A 54 -27.97 -7.14 -7.22
CA ALA A 54 -28.37 -8.15 -8.19
C ALA A 54 -28.32 -9.57 -7.60
N GLY A 55 -27.26 -9.90 -6.86
CA GLY A 55 -27.07 -11.19 -6.20
C GLY A 55 -28.16 -11.44 -5.16
N ARG A 56 -28.50 -10.43 -4.34
CA ARG A 56 -29.64 -10.53 -3.40
C ARG A 56 -30.97 -10.70 -4.13
N ALA A 57 -31.16 -10.04 -5.27
CA ALA A 57 -32.37 -10.21 -6.08
C ALA A 57 -32.46 -11.63 -6.66
N VAL A 58 -31.35 -12.19 -7.14
CA VAL A 58 -31.26 -13.58 -7.60
C VAL A 58 -31.59 -14.55 -6.47
N ALA A 59 -30.99 -14.39 -5.29
CA ALA A 59 -31.25 -15.24 -4.12
C ALA A 59 -32.75 -15.24 -3.74
N ARG A 60 -33.41 -14.06 -3.74
CA ARG A 60 -34.86 -13.95 -3.51
C ARG A 60 -35.69 -14.60 -4.61
N ALA A 61 -35.27 -14.47 -5.87
CA ALA A 61 -35.99 -15.00 -7.02
C ALA A 61 -35.98 -16.53 -7.03
N VAL A 62 -34.85 -17.18 -6.75
CA VAL A 62 -34.75 -18.64 -6.77
C VAL A 62 -35.57 -19.32 -5.67
N LEU A 63 -35.86 -18.64 -4.55
CA LEU A 63 -36.83 -19.13 -3.55
C LEU A 63 -38.24 -19.30 -4.12
N ARG A 64 -38.61 -18.49 -5.13
CA ARG A 64 -39.90 -18.61 -5.84
C ARG A 64 -39.86 -19.67 -6.95
N PHE A 65 -38.67 -20.09 -7.38
CA PHE A 65 -38.44 -21.03 -8.47
C PHE A 65 -37.43 -22.12 -8.07
N PRO A 66 -37.77 -23.01 -7.13
CA PRO A 66 -36.82 -23.94 -6.51
C PRO A 66 -36.16 -24.90 -7.50
N LYS A 67 -36.82 -25.22 -8.63
CA LYS A 67 -36.23 -26.04 -9.70
C LYS A 67 -34.99 -25.39 -10.35
N ILE A 68 -34.93 -24.05 -10.42
CA ILE A 68 -33.77 -23.34 -10.98
C ILE A 68 -32.58 -23.49 -10.03
N ALA A 69 -32.79 -23.27 -8.73
CA ALA A 69 -31.77 -23.47 -7.70
C ALA A 69 -31.24 -24.91 -7.72
N GLN A 70 -32.13 -25.91 -7.84
CA GLN A 70 -31.73 -27.31 -7.92
C GLN A 70 -30.88 -27.64 -9.15
N VAL A 71 -31.23 -27.10 -10.33
CA VAL A 71 -30.46 -27.34 -11.56
C VAL A 71 -29.10 -26.62 -11.52
N ALA A 72 -29.05 -25.45 -10.90
CA ALA A 72 -27.83 -24.65 -10.77
C ALA A 72 -26.94 -25.05 -9.58
N ASP A 73 -27.34 -26.05 -8.79
CA ASP A 73 -26.70 -26.42 -7.51
C ASP A 73 -26.43 -25.20 -6.61
N CYS A 74 -27.44 -24.34 -6.50
CA CYS A 74 -27.33 -23.02 -5.88
C CYS A 74 -28.03 -22.98 -4.54
N ASP A 75 -27.29 -22.58 -3.49
CA ASP A 75 -27.83 -22.24 -2.18
C ASP A 75 -28.08 -20.71 -2.08
N PRO A 76 -29.34 -20.24 -2.12
CA PRO A 76 -29.64 -18.82 -1.97
C PRO A 76 -29.28 -18.24 -0.62
N ALA A 77 -29.24 -19.05 0.45
CA ALA A 77 -28.85 -18.57 1.77
C ALA A 77 -27.36 -18.22 1.80
N ALA A 78 -26.52 -19.08 1.21
CA ALA A 78 -25.08 -18.85 1.09
C ALA A 78 -24.76 -17.57 0.31
N ILE A 79 -25.47 -17.29 -0.79
CA ILE A 79 -25.30 -16.03 -1.55
C ILE A 79 -25.55 -14.81 -0.66
N VAL A 80 -26.61 -14.85 0.15
CA VAL A 80 -26.96 -13.73 1.03
C VAL A 80 -25.92 -13.58 2.15
N GLU A 81 -25.49 -14.68 2.74
CA GLU A 81 -24.46 -14.71 3.78
C GLU A 81 -23.14 -14.12 3.28
N ASP A 82 -22.65 -14.50 2.10
CA ASP A 82 -21.44 -13.95 1.51
C ASP A 82 -21.54 -12.44 1.27
N LEU A 83 -22.69 -11.97 0.78
CA LEU A 83 -22.93 -10.54 0.56
C LEU A 83 -23.08 -9.75 1.86
N ASP A 84 -23.60 -10.37 2.93
CA ASP A 84 -23.63 -9.78 4.27
C ASP A 84 -22.23 -9.72 4.89
N ASN A 85 -21.41 -10.75 4.68
CA ASN A 85 -20.01 -10.77 5.10
C ASN A 85 -19.21 -9.64 4.41
N VAL A 86 -19.40 -9.45 3.09
CA VAL A 86 -18.80 -8.32 2.35
C VAL A 86 -19.23 -6.99 2.96
N ALA A 87 -20.52 -6.80 3.23
CA ALA A 87 -21.03 -5.56 3.83
C ALA A 87 -20.46 -5.32 5.24
N ALA A 88 -20.28 -6.39 6.04
CA ALA A 88 -19.73 -6.30 7.39
C ALA A 88 -18.25 -5.87 7.41
N ILE A 89 -17.43 -6.37 6.47
CA ILE A 89 -15.98 -6.05 6.44
C ILE A 89 -15.65 -4.73 5.74
N THR A 90 -16.52 -4.25 4.84
CA THR A 90 -16.27 -3.08 3.98
C THR A 90 -15.87 -1.82 4.78
N PRO A 91 -16.58 -1.40 5.84
CA PRO A 91 -16.22 -0.19 6.58
C PRO A 91 -14.82 -0.26 7.22
N LEU A 92 -14.40 -1.44 7.68
CA LEU A 92 -13.07 -1.63 8.23
C LEU A 92 -12.00 -1.60 7.12
N ALA A 93 -12.27 -2.25 5.99
CA ALA A 93 -11.38 -2.26 4.83
C ALA A 93 -11.13 -0.83 4.30
N GLU A 94 -12.16 0.00 4.20
CA GLU A 94 -12.05 1.41 3.78
C GLU A 94 -11.15 2.22 4.73
N ARG A 95 -11.33 2.05 6.04
CA ARG A 95 -10.51 2.72 7.06
C ARG A 95 -9.05 2.26 7.00
N ALA A 96 -8.81 0.96 6.79
CA ALA A 96 -7.47 0.42 6.63
C ALA A 96 -6.80 0.96 5.36
N ALA A 97 -7.53 1.06 4.24
CA ALA A 97 -7.03 1.64 3.00
C ALA A 97 -6.64 3.12 3.17
N ALA A 98 -7.50 3.92 3.84
CA ALA A 98 -7.20 5.32 4.12
C ALA A 98 -5.95 5.48 5.01
N LEU A 99 -5.78 4.63 6.03
CA LEU A 99 -4.59 4.64 6.87
C LEU A 99 -3.33 4.25 6.09
N SER A 100 -3.41 3.20 5.27
CA SER A 100 -2.32 2.77 4.38
C SER A 100 -1.89 3.91 3.44
N GLN A 101 -2.86 4.61 2.85
CA GLN A 101 -2.59 5.77 1.99
C GLN A 101 -1.87 6.90 2.77
N ARG A 102 -2.33 7.24 3.98
CA ARG A 102 -1.68 8.26 4.83
C ARG A 102 -0.24 7.90 5.18
N LEU A 103 0.04 6.63 5.48
CA LEU A 103 1.39 6.15 5.75
C LEU A 103 2.29 6.27 4.51
N ALA A 104 1.78 5.88 3.34
CA ALA A 104 2.50 6.00 2.07
C ALA A 104 2.81 7.47 1.73
N ASP A 105 1.81 8.35 1.83
CA ASP A 105 1.95 9.78 1.52
C ASP A 105 2.90 10.49 2.50
N SER A 106 2.84 10.14 3.79
CA SER A 106 3.74 10.68 4.80
C SER A 106 5.18 10.27 4.52
N ARG A 107 5.43 8.97 4.23
CA ARG A 107 6.76 8.48 3.87
C ARG A 107 7.30 9.18 2.62
N LEU A 108 6.46 9.33 1.59
CA LEU A 108 6.84 10.03 0.35
C LEU A 108 7.22 11.49 0.66
N THR A 109 6.37 12.19 1.42
CA THR A 109 6.56 13.60 1.79
C THR A 109 7.84 13.79 2.59
N TRP A 110 8.04 13.05 3.68
CA TRP A 110 9.24 13.18 4.52
C TRP A 110 10.52 12.82 3.76
N THR A 111 10.46 11.82 2.88
CA THR A 111 11.60 11.46 2.03
C THR A 111 11.91 12.58 1.04
N ALA A 112 10.90 13.20 0.42
CA ALA A 112 11.08 14.32 -0.49
C ALA A 112 11.64 15.57 0.23
N GLU A 113 11.10 15.88 1.41
CA GLU A 113 11.57 16.99 2.26
C GLU A 113 13.03 16.80 2.71
N ALA A 114 13.47 15.56 2.94
CA ALA A 114 14.87 15.25 3.20
C ALA A 114 15.73 15.28 1.93
N TRP A 115 15.23 14.75 0.81
CA TRP A 115 15.97 14.58 -0.43
C TRP A 115 16.44 15.91 -1.05
N VAL A 116 15.54 16.90 -1.14
CA VAL A 116 15.82 18.19 -1.80
C VAL A 116 17.01 18.94 -1.17
N PRO A 117 17.05 19.18 0.15
CA PRO A 117 18.21 19.80 0.78
C PRO A 117 19.45 18.90 0.72
N SER A 118 19.31 17.57 0.86
CA SER A 118 20.45 16.65 0.73
C SER A 118 21.10 16.72 -0.66
N LEU A 119 20.30 16.81 -1.73
CA LEU A 119 20.81 16.96 -3.10
C LEU A 119 21.59 18.28 -3.26
N THR A 120 21.09 19.36 -2.67
CA THR A 120 21.75 20.67 -2.68
C THR A 120 23.10 20.60 -1.97
N VAL A 121 23.13 20.04 -0.75
CA VAL A 121 24.36 19.86 0.03
C VAL A 121 25.36 18.97 -0.71
N TYR A 122 24.90 17.85 -1.27
CA TYR A 122 25.74 16.96 -2.05
C TYR A 122 26.34 17.67 -3.28
N GLY A 123 25.54 18.48 -3.99
CA GLY A 123 26.01 19.27 -5.12
C GLY A 123 27.15 20.23 -4.75
N VAL A 124 27.00 20.94 -3.63
CA VAL A 124 28.04 21.83 -3.09
C VAL A 124 29.27 21.03 -2.66
N ALA A 125 29.09 19.95 -1.89
CA ALA A 125 30.18 19.10 -1.43
C ALA A 125 30.97 18.50 -2.60
N LYS A 126 30.29 18.10 -3.69
CA LYS A 126 30.93 17.62 -4.92
C LYS A 126 31.79 18.70 -5.60
N ALA A 127 31.39 19.97 -5.53
CA ALA A 127 32.21 21.07 -6.05
C ALA A 127 33.45 21.29 -5.17
N VAL A 128 33.30 21.27 -3.84
CA VAL A 128 34.40 21.43 -2.88
C VAL A 128 35.41 20.28 -2.95
N ALA A 129 34.94 19.05 -3.15
CA ALA A 129 35.76 17.83 -3.29
C ALA A 129 36.80 17.88 -4.43
N ARG A 130 36.68 18.85 -5.36
CA ARG A 130 37.72 19.10 -6.38
C ARG A 130 39.01 19.59 -5.76
N ASN A 131 38.92 20.40 -4.71
CA ASN A 131 40.06 21.06 -4.07
C ASN A 131 40.35 20.53 -2.65
N ASP A 132 39.46 19.71 -2.09
CA ASP A 132 39.60 19.12 -0.75
C ASP A 132 39.51 17.59 -0.81
N ALA A 133 40.58 16.90 -0.38
CA ALA A 133 40.67 15.44 -0.40
C ALA A 133 39.77 14.78 0.67
N THR A 134 39.62 15.39 1.84
CA THR A 134 38.77 14.90 2.93
C THR A 134 37.30 14.91 2.50
N VAL A 135 36.85 15.99 1.86
CA VAL A 135 35.47 16.08 1.34
C VAL A 135 35.26 15.08 0.20
N ARG A 136 36.30 14.81 -0.61
CA ARG A 136 36.24 13.81 -1.68
C ARG A 136 35.99 12.41 -1.15
N GLU A 137 36.68 11.99 -0.10
CA GLU A 137 36.48 10.68 0.54
C GLU A 137 35.04 10.49 1.05
N ILE A 138 34.42 11.56 1.56
CA ILE A 138 33.02 11.54 2.03
C ILE A 138 32.02 11.47 0.86
N VAL A 139 32.26 12.23 -0.22
CA VAL A 139 31.30 12.38 -1.34
C VAL A 139 31.31 11.18 -2.29
N GLN A 140 32.48 10.57 -2.51
CA GLN A 140 32.66 9.49 -3.49
C GLN A 140 31.69 8.30 -3.32
N PRO A 141 31.47 7.74 -2.10
CA PRO A 141 30.52 6.64 -1.92
C PRO A 141 29.06 7.04 -2.16
N LEU A 142 28.73 8.32 -1.99
CA LEU A 142 27.36 8.85 -2.15
C LEU A 142 26.96 9.03 -3.63
N ALA A 143 27.91 8.97 -4.55
CA ALA A 143 27.68 9.26 -5.96
C ALA A 143 26.64 8.37 -6.64
N LYS A 144 26.53 7.10 -6.22
CA LYS A 144 25.51 6.18 -6.77
C LYS A 144 24.09 6.60 -6.40
N VAL A 145 23.91 7.17 -5.21
CA VAL A 145 22.60 7.57 -4.67
C VAL A 145 22.16 8.89 -5.28
N PHE A 146 23.06 9.88 -5.36
CA PHE A 146 22.77 11.22 -5.87
C PHE A 146 23.04 11.40 -7.38
N ALA A 147 23.32 10.32 -8.12
CA ALA A 147 23.47 10.37 -9.57
C ALA A 147 22.17 10.86 -10.20
N THR A 148 22.23 11.92 -10.99
CA THR A 148 21.08 12.39 -11.76
C THR A 148 20.83 11.47 -12.95
N ARG A 149 19.59 11.41 -13.46
CA ARG A 149 19.22 10.60 -14.66
C ARG A 149 20.20 10.76 -15.83
N ARG A 150 20.69 11.99 -16.05
CA ARG A 150 21.63 12.32 -17.13
C ARG A 150 23.03 11.70 -16.95
N GLN A 151 23.47 11.49 -15.70
CA GLN A 151 24.73 10.78 -15.39
C GLN A 151 24.55 9.27 -15.49
N GLN A 152 23.37 8.74 -15.19
CA GLN A 152 23.08 7.31 -15.32
C GLN A 152 22.98 6.87 -16.79
N GLN A 153 22.44 7.70 -17.69
CA GLN A 153 22.43 7.41 -19.14
C GLN A 153 23.84 7.39 -19.73
N LYS A 154 24.66 8.41 -19.47
CA LYS A 154 26.06 8.45 -19.93
C LYS A 154 26.87 7.24 -19.48
N LYS A 155 26.66 6.78 -18.24
CA LYS A 155 27.40 5.64 -17.70
C LYS A 155 26.98 4.31 -18.35
N LYS A 156 25.72 4.19 -18.79
CA LYS A 156 25.26 3.03 -19.58
C LYS A 156 25.81 3.05 -21.00
N GLU A 157 25.90 4.22 -21.61
CA GLU A 157 26.49 4.40 -22.95
C GLU A 157 28.02 4.19 -22.97
N GLU A 158 28.71 4.34 -21.85
CA GLU A 158 30.16 4.07 -21.71
C GLU A 158 30.47 2.61 -21.31
N GLU A 159 29.47 1.84 -20.89
CA GLU A 159 29.57 0.42 -20.51
C GLU A 159 29.06 -0.54 -21.62
N GLU A 160 28.53 -0.01 -22.73
CA GLU A 160 28.21 -0.70 -23.99
C GLU A 160 29.30 -0.47 -25.06
#